data_AF-A0A2D9BEM4-F1
#
_entry.id   AF-A0A2D9BEM4-F1
#
_cell.length_a   1.000
_cell.length_b   1.000
_cell.length_c   1.000
_cell.angle_alpha   90.00
_cell.angle_beta   90.00
_cell.angle_gamma   90.00
#
_symmetry.space_group_name_H-M   'P 1'
#
loop_
_entity.id
_entity.type
_entity.pdbx_description
1 polymer ?
#
loop_
_entity_poly.entity_id
_entity_poly.type
_entity_poly.pdbx_seq_one_letter_code
_entity_poly.pdbx_strand_id
1 'polypeptide(L)'
;MSKQELRCRKILFIINYSIDLICPKCNNQIFYVGSKYELICKKCAFKREVTRNTFFHNTRIGLSKYFQICYRYKNNDYKIHYKDLTKNYKLSTKTAYRIKNTLKNNIAFIDKISAKYVLKNSVLNNQIKRTKKTIKLKNYYESLDL
;
A
#
# COMPACT_ATOMS: atom_id res chain seq x y z
N MET A 1 8.94 -4.29 -13.46
CA MET A 1 8.33 -3.32 -12.52
C MET A 1 9.37 -2.26 -12.18
N SER A 2 9.03 -0.97 -12.23
CA SER A 2 10.02 0.11 -12.00
C SER A 2 10.47 0.20 -10.53
N LYS A 3 11.64 0.81 -10.29
CA LYS A 3 12.17 1.10 -8.94
C LYS A 3 11.18 1.91 -8.10
N GLN A 4 10.44 2.82 -8.74
CA GLN A 4 9.47 3.70 -8.08
C GLN A 4 8.18 2.95 -7.71
N GLU A 5 7.69 2.05 -8.57
CA GLU A 5 6.59 1.15 -8.24
C GLU A 5 6.93 0.24 -7.05
N LEU A 6 8.13 -0.36 -7.04
CA LEU A 6 8.58 -1.19 -5.93
C LEU A 6 8.64 -0.39 -4.62
N ARG A 7 9.09 0.87 -4.66
CA ARG A 7 9.11 1.78 -3.51
C ARG A 7 7.71 2.08 -2.99
N CYS A 8 6.72 2.30 -3.85
CA CYS A 8 5.34 2.52 -3.41
C CYS A 8 4.77 1.26 -2.74
N ARG A 9 5.09 0.07 -3.26
CA ARG A 9 4.67 -1.22 -2.71
C ARG A 9 5.29 -1.51 -1.34
N LYS A 10 6.55 -1.10 -1.14
CA LYS A 10 7.19 -1.07 0.18
C LYS A 10 6.43 -0.20 1.19
N ILE A 11 6.01 1.00 0.79
CA ILE A 11 5.25 1.90 1.66
C ILE A 11 3.92 1.27 2.04
N LEU A 12 3.17 0.72 1.08
CA LEU A 12 1.91 0.02 1.36
C LEU A 12 2.09 -1.16 2.30
N PHE A 13 3.15 -1.94 2.13
CA PHE A 13 3.47 -3.06 3.00
C PHE A 13 3.62 -2.63 4.47
N ILE A 14 4.31 -1.52 4.73
CA ILE A 14 4.50 -0.99 6.08
C ILE A 14 3.17 -0.45 6.65
N ILE A 15 2.31 0.15 5.82
CA ILE A 15 1.03 0.71 6.27
C ILE A 15 0.02 -0.38 6.59
N ASN A 16 -0.12 -1.38 5.71
CA ASN A 16 -1.26 -2.31 5.71
C ASN A 16 -1.12 -3.48 6.67
N TYR A 17 0.10 -3.88 7.04
CA TYR A 17 0.32 -5.14 7.75
C TYR A 17 0.80 -4.92 9.17
N SER A 18 0.12 -3.99 9.85
CA SER A 18 0.32 -3.69 11.26
C SER A 18 -0.54 -4.55 12.19
N ILE A 19 -1.67 -5.13 11.74
CA ILE A 19 -2.61 -5.90 12.59
C ILE A 19 -3.28 -7.03 11.78
N ASP A 20 -3.47 -8.18 12.43
CA ASP A 20 -4.17 -9.42 12.06
C ASP A 20 -4.13 -9.89 10.60
N LEU A 21 -3.30 -10.92 10.40
CA LEU A 21 -3.09 -11.59 9.13
C LEU A 21 -3.81 -12.93 9.17
N ILE A 22 -5.05 -12.98 8.67
CA ILE A 22 -5.77 -14.24 8.47
C ILE A 22 -5.92 -14.50 6.97
N CYS A 23 -5.66 -15.73 6.55
CA CYS A 23 -5.82 -16.13 5.16
C CYS A 23 -7.30 -16.26 4.81
N PRO A 24 -7.84 -15.52 3.81
CA PRO A 24 -9.25 -15.60 3.47
C PRO A 24 -9.65 -16.93 2.80
N LYS A 25 -8.69 -17.80 2.46
CA LYS A 25 -8.95 -19.11 1.82
C LYS A 25 -8.94 -20.28 2.80
N CYS A 26 -8.13 -20.22 3.85
CA CYS A 26 -7.86 -21.38 4.71
C CYS A 26 -7.70 -21.02 6.20
N ASN A 27 -7.97 -19.76 6.55
CA ASN A 27 -7.88 -19.18 7.89
C ASN A 27 -6.50 -19.26 8.58
N ASN A 28 -5.48 -19.74 7.87
CA ASN A 28 -4.11 -19.79 8.39
C ASN A 28 -3.57 -18.38 8.68
N GLN A 29 -2.90 -18.23 9.82
CA GLN A 29 -2.31 -16.95 10.25
C GLN A 29 -0.84 -16.78 9.86
N ILE A 30 -0.23 -17.83 9.30
CA ILE A 30 1.20 -17.87 9.00
C ILE A 30 1.47 -17.46 7.56
N PHE A 31 2.29 -16.41 7.37
CA PHE A 31 2.63 -15.84 6.06
C PHE A 31 4.13 -15.61 5.88
N TYR A 32 4.61 -15.70 4.64
CA TYR A 32 5.93 -15.16 4.27
C TYR A 32 5.78 -13.99 3.30
N VAL A 33 6.82 -13.15 3.23
CA VAL A 33 6.81 -11.95 2.39
C VAL A 33 7.48 -12.25 1.05
N GLY A 34 6.74 -12.06 -0.04
CA GLY A 34 7.23 -12.25 -1.40
C GLY A 34 8.19 -11.14 -1.88
N SER A 35 8.75 -11.32 -3.08
CA SER A 35 9.68 -10.38 -3.72
C SER A 35 9.02 -9.05 -4.06
N LYS A 36 7.70 -9.07 -4.25
CA LYS A 36 6.84 -7.93 -4.49
C LYS A 36 6.12 -7.56 -3.18
N TYR A 37 6.67 -7.82 -2.00
CA TYR A 37 6.05 -7.42 -0.72
C TYR A 37 4.62 -7.94 -0.50
N GLU A 38 4.13 -8.88 -1.31
CA GLU A 38 2.89 -9.60 -1.09
C GLU A 38 3.06 -10.53 0.11
N LEU A 39 1.97 -10.77 0.85
CA LEU A 39 1.95 -11.82 1.85
C LEU A 39 1.48 -13.11 1.20
N ILE A 40 2.24 -14.17 1.39
CA ILE A 40 1.94 -15.48 0.83
C ILE A 40 1.66 -16.44 1.97
N CYS A 41 0.46 -17.01 1.98
CA CYS A 41 0.04 -17.96 2.99
C CYS A 41 0.92 -19.21 2.93
N LYS A 42 1.46 -19.66 4.07
CA LYS A 42 2.28 -20.88 4.11
C LYS A 42 1.47 -22.16 3.87
N LYS A 43 0.17 -22.18 4.21
CA LYS A 43 -0.69 -23.37 4.08
C LYS A 43 -1.22 -23.58 2.65
N CYS A 44 -1.78 -22.55 2.02
CA CYS A 44 -2.46 -22.67 0.72
C CYS A 44 -1.83 -21.86 -0.43
N ALA A 45 -0.66 -21.24 -0.20
CA ALA A 45 0.03 -20.38 -1.17
C ALA A 45 -0.78 -19.17 -1.70
N PHE A 46 -1.92 -18.83 -1.08
CA PHE A 46 -2.69 -17.64 -1.44
C PHE A 46 -1.84 -16.37 -1.30
N LYS A 47 -1.81 -15.56 -2.36
CA LYS A 47 -1.06 -14.30 -2.41
C LYS A 47 -2.00 -13.13 -2.11
N ARG A 48 -1.72 -12.42 -1.02
CA ARG A 48 -2.37 -11.16 -0.66
C ARG A 48 -1.51 -10.00 -1.14
N GLU A 49 -1.98 -9.34 -2.19
CA GLU A 49 -1.30 -8.16 -2.73
C GLU A 49 -1.28 -7.00 -1.71
N VAL A 50 -0.22 -6.19 -1.72
CA VAL A 50 -0.11 -4.98 -0.88
C VAL A 50 -1.18 -3.94 -1.17
N THR A 51 -1.81 -3.98 -2.34
CA THR A 51 -2.89 -3.08 -2.76
C THR A 51 -4.26 -3.56 -2.28
N ARG A 52 -4.39 -4.81 -1.82
CA ARG A 52 -5.67 -5.38 -1.38
C ARG A 52 -6.22 -4.60 -0.19
N ASN A 53 -7.53 -4.38 -0.18
CA ASN A 53 -8.24 -3.55 0.82
C ASN A 53 -7.75 -2.10 0.88
N THR A 54 -7.14 -1.59 -0.19
CA THR A 54 -6.84 -0.17 -0.36
C THR A 54 -7.55 0.34 -1.60
N PHE A 55 -7.67 1.66 -1.75
CA PHE A 55 -8.17 2.26 -2.97
C PHE A 55 -7.22 2.12 -4.18
N PHE A 56 -6.05 1.51 -4.00
CA PHE A 56 -5.19 1.07 -5.11
C PHE A 56 -5.56 -0.31 -5.65
N HIS A 57 -6.50 -1.02 -5.01
CA HIS A 57 -7.00 -2.28 -5.56
C HIS A 57 -7.78 -2.02 -6.86
N ASN A 58 -7.57 -2.86 -7.88
CA ASN A 58 -8.26 -2.77 -9.18
C ASN A 58 -8.16 -1.41 -9.90
N THR A 59 -7.11 -0.63 -9.62
CA THR A 59 -6.82 0.58 -10.39
C THR A 59 -5.92 0.28 -11.57
N ARG A 60 -6.19 0.91 -12.72
CA ARG A 60 -5.31 0.86 -13.91
C ARG A 60 -4.18 1.90 -13.84
N ILE A 61 -4.14 2.70 -12.79
CA ILE A 61 -3.16 3.75 -12.58
C ILE A 61 -1.97 3.15 -11.81
N GLY A 62 -0.76 3.26 -12.37
CA GLY A 62 0.45 2.84 -11.65
C GLY A 62 0.57 3.50 -10.28
N LEU A 63 1.04 2.76 -9.28
CA LEU A 63 1.15 3.25 -7.91
C LEU A 63 2.04 4.48 -7.83
N SER A 64 3.13 4.55 -8.62
CA SER A 64 4.03 5.71 -8.61
C SER A 64 3.26 7.00 -8.93
N LYS A 65 2.46 6.98 -10.00
CA LYS A 65 1.63 8.10 -10.43
C LYS A 65 0.58 8.44 -9.37
N TYR A 66 -0.08 7.43 -8.81
CA TYR A 66 -1.14 7.64 -7.83
C TYR A 66 -0.58 8.16 -6.49
N PHE A 67 0.62 7.72 -6.08
CA PHE A 67 1.32 8.25 -4.90
C PHE A 67 1.69 9.72 -5.07
N GLN A 68 2.16 10.13 -6.25
CA GLN A 68 2.41 11.54 -6.55
C GLN A 68 1.12 12.38 -6.42
N ILE A 69 -0.01 11.84 -6.89
CA ILE A 69 -1.32 12.48 -6.74
C ILE A 69 -1.68 12.62 -5.24
N CYS A 70 -1.51 11.55 -4.44
CA CYS A 70 -1.77 11.58 -2.99
C CYS A 70 -0.90 12.63 -2.27
N TYR A 71 0.39 12.68 -2.61
CA TYR A 71 1.33 13.65 -2.06
C TYR A 71 0.95 15.09 -2.42
N ARG A 72 0.65 15.36 -3.70
CA ARG A 72 0.19 16.66 -4.15
C ARG A 72 -1.14 17.07 -3.51
N TYR A 73 -2.07 16.13 -3.38
CA TYR A 73 -3.37 16.38 -2.74
C TYR A 73 -3.20 16.81 -1.28
N LYS A 74 -2.34 16.12 -0.52
CA LYS A 74 -2.00 16.51 0.86
C LYS A 74 -1.34 17.89 0.91
N ASN A 75 -0.37 18.16 0.05
CA ASN A 75 0.37 19.43 0.05
C ASN A 75 -0.44 20.62 -0.46
N ASN A 76 -1.60 20.38 -1.07
CA ASN A 76 -2.56 21.40 -1.49
C ASN A 76 -3.76 21.46 -0.53
N ASP A 77 -3.56 21.21 0.76
CA ASP A 77 -4.60 21.26 1.80
C ASP A 77 -5.85 20.43 1.46
N TYR A 78 -5.65 19.24 0.88
CA TYR A 78 -6.72 18.34 0.46
C TYR A 78 -7.66 18.96 -0.59
N LYS A 79 -7.13 19.88 -1.41
CA LYS A 79 -7.82 20.49 -2.55
C LYS A 79 -7.13 20.10 -3.85
N ILE A 80 -7.92 19.55 -4.78
CA ILE A 80 -7.47 19.29 -6.15
C ILE A 80 -8.66 19.34 -7.11
N HIS A 81 -8.46 19.99 -8.26
CA HIS A 81 -9.47 20.00 -9.30
C HIS A 81 -9.27 18.82 -10.26
N TYR A 82 -10.36 18.25 -10.79
CA TYR A 82 -10.24 17.13 -11.73
C TYR A 82 -9.49 17.57 -13.02
N LYS A 83 -9.63 18.85 -13.42
CA LYS A 83 -8.88 19.44 -14.55
C LYS A 83 -7.36 19.44 -14.31
N ASP A 84 -6.91 19.58 -13.05
CA ASP A 84 -5.48 19.46 -12.73
C ASP A 84 -5.00 18.03 -12.90
N LEU A 85 -5.85 17.07 -12.53
CA LEU A 85 -5.54 15.64 -12.68
C LEU A 85 -5.47 15.21 -14.14
N THR A 86 -6.40 15.68 -14.98
CA THR A 86 -6.37 15.39 -16.42
C THR A 86 -5.13 15.98 -17.08
N LYS A 87 -4.83 17.25 -16.83
CA LYS A 87 -3.68 17.97 -17.41
C LYS A 87 -2.34 17.39 -16.96
N ASN A 88 -2.13 17.22 -15.66
CA ASN A 88 -0.80 16.90 -15.13
C ASN A 88 -0.47 15.40 -15.17
N TYR A 89 -1.48 14.51 -15.17
CA TYR A 89 -1.27 13.07 -15.09
C TYR A 89 -1.77 12.29 -16.30
N LYS A 90 -2.21 13.01 -17.36
CA LYS A 90 -2.77 12.47 -18.61
C LYS A 90 -3.90 11.47 -18.33
N LEU A 91 -4.85 11.88 -17.50
CA LEU A 91 -5.99 11.06 -17.10
C LEU A 91 -7.23 11.48 -17.88
N SER A 92 -8.11 10.51 -18.18
CA SER A 92 -9.45 10.85 -18.66
C SER A 92 -10.25 11.57 -17.58
N THR A 93 -11.19 12.43 -17.98
CA THR A 93 -12.06 13.17 -17.06
C THR A 93 -12.78 12.25 -16.07
N LYS A 94 -13.34 11.13 -16.56
CA LYS A 94 -13.99 10.11 -15.72
C LYS A 94 -13.04 9.54 -14.66
N THR A 95 -11.80 9.26 -15.04
CA THR A 95 -10.78 8.73 -14.10
C THR A 95 -10.37 9.79 -13.09
N ALA A 96 -10.15 11.04 -13.52
CA ALA A 96 -9.80 12.15 -12.66
C ALA A 96 -10.88 12.41 -11.58
N TYR A 97 -12.15 12.39 -11.96
CA TYR A 97 -13.26 12.50 -11.00
C TYR A 97 -13.29 11.36 -9.99
N ARG A 98 -13.13 10.12 -10.46
CA ARG A 98 -13.05 8.96 -9.56
C ARG A 98 -11.93 9.09 -8.55
N ILE A 99 -10.73 9.46 -9.01
CA ILE A 99 -9.58 9.69 -8.13
C ILE A 99 -9.90 10.80 -7.13
N LYS A 100 -10.41 11.96 -7.57
CA LYS A 100 -10.77 13.06 -6.66
C LYS A 100 -11.69 12.60 -5.53
N ASN A 101 -12.73 11.83 -5.86
CA ASN A 101 -13.66 11.29 -4.85
C ASN A 101 -12.99 10.26 -3.94
N THR A 102 -12.17 9.37 -4.50
CA THR A 102 -11.35 8.44 -3.72
C THR A 102 -10.47 9.18 -2.72
N LEU A 103 -9.80 10.25 -3.14
CA LEU A 103 -8.91 11.01 -2.29
C LEU A 103 -9.65 11.62 -1.10
N LYS A 104 -10.79 12.28 -1.36
CA LYS A 104 -11.65 12.88 -0.33
C LYS A 104 -12.09 11.86 0.72
N ASN A 105 -12.38 10.63 0.31
CA ASN A 105 -12.88 9.58 1.21
C ASN A 105 -11.76 8.83 1.97
N ASN A 106 -10.48 9.12 1.71
CA ASN A 106 -9.35 8.34 2.24
C ASN A 106 -8.23 9.22 2.83
N ILE A 107 -8.55 10.40 3.35
CA ILE A 107 -7.59 11.38 3.88
C ILE A 107 -6.60 10.77 4.89
N ALA A 108 -7.08 10.04 5.90
CA ALA A 108 -6.21 9.43 6.91
C ALA A 108 -5.21 8.41 6.32
N PHE A 109 -5.60 7.69 5.27
CA PHE A 109 -4.69 6.77 4.58
C PHE A 109 -3.67 7.53 3.73
N ILE A 110 -4.10 8.61 3.08
CA ILE A 110 -3.24 9.52 2.32
C ILE A 110 -2.18 10.16 3.23
N ASP A 111 -2.53 10.53 4.45
CA ASP A 111 -1.56 11.03 5.42
C ASP A 111 -0.44 10.05 5.70
N LYS A 112 -0.80 8.78 5.93
CA LYS A 112 0.16 7.69 6.16
C LYS A 112 1.07 7.48 4.94
N ILE A 113 0.50 7.57 3.73
CA ILE A 113 1.25 7.47 2.47
C ILE A 113 2.23 8.62 2.35
N SER A 114 1.73 9.86 2.41
CA SER A 114 2.51 11.07 2.14
C SER A 114 3.64 11.24 3.15
N ALA A 115 3.40 10.93 4.43
CA ALA A 115 4.44 10.93 5.47
C ALA A 115 5.56 9.93 5.17
N LYS A 116 5.25 8.78 4.57
CA LYS A 116 6.25 7.78 4.18
C LYS A 116 6.89 8.05 2.82
N TYR A 117 6.18 8.72 1.92
CA TYR A 117 6.62 8.97 0.55
C TYR A 117 7.88 9.83 0.50
N VAL A 118 8.01 10.78 1.43
CA VAL A 118 9.16 11.68 1.56
C VAL A 118 10.39 11.03 2.22
N LEU A 119 10.25 9.85 2.83
CA LEU A 119 11.34 9.23 3.58
C LEU A 119 12.46 8.71 2.67
N LYS A 120 13.71 8.77 3.15
CA LYS A 120 14.84 8.13 2.47
C LYS A 120 14.64 6.60 2.39
N ASN A 121 15.18 5.99 1.33
CA ASN A 121 15.07 4.52 1.14
C ASN A 121 15.68 3.73 2.31
N SER A 122 16.74 4.24 2.94
CA SER A 122 17.36 3.63 4.13
C SER A 122 16.37 3.49 5.29
N VAL A 123 15.61 4.56 5.58
CA VAL A 123 14.59 4.59 6.62
C VAL A 123 13.46 3.60 6.30
N LEU A 124 12.98 3.61 5.05
CA LEU A 124 11.95 2.68 4.59
C LEU A 124 12.40 1.22 4.72
N ASN A 125 13.65 0.92 4.36
CA ASN A 125 14.22 -0.42 4.47
C ASN A 125 14.31 -0.88 5.93
N ASN A 126 14.66 0.02 6.86
CA ASN A 126 14.68 -0.30 8.29
C ASN A 126 13.26 -0.59 8.82
N GLN A 127 12.25 0.18 8.41
CA GLN A 127 10.85 -0.09 8.76
C GLN A 127 10.38 -1.43 8.20
N ILE A 128 10.71 -1.77 6.95
CA ILE A 128 10.40 -3.08 6.36
C ILE A 128 11.04 -4.21 7.17
N LYS A 129 12.31 -4.08 7.56
CA LYS A 129 13.00 -5.09 8.38
C LYS A 129 12.23 -5.32 9.68
N ARG A 130 11.78 -4.25 10.35
CA ARG A 130 10.95 -4.32 11.56
C ARG A 130 9.61 -5.03 11.27
N THR A 131 8.87 -4.61 10.25
CA THR A 131 7.59 -5.24 9.88
C THR A 131 7.76 -6.73 9.55
N LYS A 132 8.81 -7.12 8.82
CA LYS A 132 9.14 -8.52 8.54
C LYS A 132 9.45 -9.30 9.81
N LYS A 133 10.19 -8.72 10.75
CA LYS A 133 10.47 -9.33 12.06
C LYS A 133 9.18 -9.54 12.85
N THR A 134 8.27 -8.57 12.86
CA THR A 134 6.95 -8.68 13.50
C THR A 134 6.14 -9.83 12.91
N ILE A 135 6.07 -9.94 11.57
CA ILE A 135 5.38 -11.06 10.90
C ILE A 135 6.03 -12.39 11.26
N LYS A 136 7.36 -12.48 11.25
CA LYS A 136 8.08 -13.70 11.62
C LYS A 136 7.80 -14.10 13.07
N LEU A 137 7.74 -13.12 13.98
CA LEU A 137 7.46 -13.36 15.39
C LEU A 137 6.00 -13.79 15.60
N LYS A 138 5.03 -13.15 14.94
CA LYS A 138 3.63 -13.59 14.96
C LYS A 138 3.49 -15.02 14.45
N ASN A 139 4.10 -15.33 13.30
CA ASN A 139 4.14 -16.70 12.78
C ASN A 139 4.70 -17.72 13.77
N TYR A 140 5.68 -17.34 14.59
CA TYR A 140 6.30 -18.22 15.57
C TYR A 140 5.32 -18.54 16.71
N TYR A 141 4.70 -17.51 17.31
CA TYR A 141 3.70 -17.71 18.35
C TYR A 141 2.48 -18.49 17.85
N GLU A 142 1.97 -18.17 16.65
CA GLU A 142 0.85 -18.90 16.03
C GLU A 142 1.19 -20.36 15.68
N SER A 143 2.47 -20.72 15.56
CA SER A 143 2.89 -22.11 15.33
C SER A 143 3.01 -22.94 16.61
N LEU A 144 2.92 -22.29 17.78
CA LEU A 144 2.99 -22.93 19.09
C LEU A 144 1.61 -23.19 19.71
N ASP A 145 0.51 -22.93 18.97
CA ASP A 145 -0.88 -22.98 19.46
C ASP A 145 -1.12 -22.17 20.76
N LEU A 146 -0.38 -21.06 20.94
CA LEU A 146 -0.52 -20.08 22.03
C LEU A 146 -1.38 -18.87 21.62
#